data_AF-A0A482J2S1-F1
#
_entry.id   AF-A0A482J2S1-F1
#
_cell.length_a   1.000
_cell.length_b   1.000
_cell.length_c   1.000
_cell.angle_alpha   90.00
_cell.angle_beta   90.00
_cell.angle_gamma   90.00
#
_symmetry.space_group_name_H-M   'P 1'
#
loop_
_entity.id
_entity.type
_entity.pdbx_description
1 polymer ?
#
loop_
_entity_poly.entity_id
_entity_poly.type
_entity_poly.pdbx_seq_one_letter_code
_entity_poly.pdbx_strand_id
1 'polypeptide(L)'
;METQTQRDAAVEPERAQDGGHEAVIQSFYREILGREPDAGGMATYQKLIAERGLPMAIRSMLRSFTASNEYRNRVLARGVQSVGLAQGEKTVNGQKIEHVISLGTHCQASSILKSAGLKPSSFPFDWLFSSPRSVVHCLKTDFGTLLDRKYYRSLSGIRKSGEPGANHQWYLDTYGVRDMFAHRDPTRDEDYNYTVRTVERFRSVMAGNGGKLFVMIARPQHDLQADFYSVAQAIDQATSNAAGIYIQLREPSNTAEHRCIRRLSSNGYHQLYEFMPASEELGIGFHDPVDNAIVMRLISQYAIDTRSAF
;
A
#
# COMPACT_ATOMS: atom_id res chain seq x y z
N MET A 1 -30.24 -61.20 -43.40
CA MET A 1 -31.00 -59.96 -43.62
C MET A 1 -30.45 -58.95 -42.63
N GLU A 2 -29.80 -57.92 -43.16
CA GLU A 2 -28.67 -57.22 -42.57
C GLU A 2 -29.04 -56.15 -41.52
N THR A 3 -28.02 -55.88 -40.73
CA THR A 3 -27.85 -55.01 -39.56
C THR A 3 -28.24 -53.54 -39.72
N GLN A 4 -28.82 -53.01 -38.65
CA GLN A 4 -28.94 -51.58 -38.30
C GLN A 4 -27.58 -50.87 -38.31
N THR A 5 -27.49 -49.75 -39.03
CA THR A 5 -26.39 -48.79 -38.87
C THR A 5 -26.98 -47.39 -38.66
N GLN A 6 -26.93 -46.94 -37.40
CA GLN A 6 -27.05 -45.53 -37.03
C GLN A 6 -25.96 -44.72 -37.75
N ARG A 7 -26.38 -43.67 -38.46
CA ARG A 7 -25.47 -42.62 -38.94
C ARG A 7 -25.31 -41.59 -37.82
N ASP A 8 -24.25 -41.74 -37.05
CA ASP A 8 -23.71 -40.67 -36.23
C ASP A 8 -23.13 -39.59 -37.17
N ALA A 9 -23.76 -38.42 -37.18
CA ALA A 9 -23.16 -37.23 -37.76
C ALA A 9 -22.08 -36.74 -36.79
N ALA A 10 -20.82 -37.04 -37.11
CA ALA A 10 -19.67 -36.43 -36.46
C ALA A 10 -19.69 -34.92 -36.68
N VAL A 11 -19.90 -34.16 -35.62
CA VAL A 11 -19.62 -32.72 -35.59
C VAL A 11 -18.11 -32.57 -35.62
N GLU A 12 -17.58 -32.07 -36.73
CA GLU A 12 -16.17 -31.69 -36.82
C GLU A 12 -15.84 -30.61 -35.76
N PRO A 13 -14.66 -30.67 -35.12
CA PRO A 13 -14.25 -29.62 -34.21
C PRO A 13 -13.97 -28.34 -35.00
N GLU A 14 -14.76 -27.31 -34.71
CA GLU A 14 -14.70 -25.97 -35.27
C GLU A 14 -13.29 -25.36 -35.05
N ARG A 15 -12.40 -25.52 -36.03
CA ARG A 15 -11.12 -24.83 -36.11
C ARG A 15 -11.33 -23.43 -36.68
N ALA A 16 -11.73 -22.47 -35.84
CA ALA A 16 -11.49 -21.04 -36.05
C ALA A 16 -12.00 -20.19 -34.86
N GLN A 17 -11.20 -20.03 -33.79
CA GLN A 17 -11.52 -19.03 -32.75
C GLN A 17 -10.31 -18.48 -31.96
N ASP A 18 -9.08 -18.73 -32.40
CA ASP A 18 -7.89 -18.37 -31.61
C ASP A 18 -7.61 -16.86 -31.63
N GLY A 19 -7.77 -16.19 -32.79
CA GLY A 19 -7.52 -14.75 -32.93
C GLY A 19 -8.59 -13.83 -32.29
N GLY A 20 -9.81 -14.33 -32.11
CA GLY A 20 -10.90 -13.56 -31.49
C GLY A 20 -10.75 -13.45 -29.96
N HIS A 21 -10.26 -14.51 -29.33
CA HIS A 21 -10.06 -14.55 -27.87
C HIS A 21 -8.87 -13.68 -27.43
N GLU A 22 -7.82 -13.63 -28.26
CA GLU A 22 -6.67 -12.77 -28.00
C GLU A 22 -7.03 -11.28 -28.00
N ALA A 23 -7.82 -10.84 -29.00
CA ALA A 23 -8.29 -9.46 -29.08
C ALA A 23 -9.13 -9.05 -27.85
N VAL A 24 -9.94 -9.97 -27.31
CA VAL A 24 -10.69 -9.73 -26.07
C VAL A 24 -9.75 -9.56 -24.88
N ILE A 25 -8.78 -10.44 -24.68
CA ILE A 25 -7.81 -10.32 -23.57
C ILE A 25 -7.04 -8.99 -23.69
N GLN A 26 -6.58 -8.63 -24.88
CA GLN A 26 -5.89 -7.36 -25.12
C GLN A 26 -6.76 -6.14 -24.83
N SER A 27 -8.04 -6.14 -25.23
CA SER A 27 -8.99 -5.05 -24.90
C SER A 27 -9.13 -4.89 -23.38
N PHE A 28 -9.24 -5.99 -22.62
CA PHE A 28 -9.30 -5.94 -21.16
C PHE A 28 -8.05 -5.31 -20.55
N TYR A 29 -6.87 -5.74 -20.98
CA TYR A 29 -5.61 -5.16 -20.53
C TYR A 29 -5.50 -3.67 -20.90
N ARG A 30 -5.84 -3.26 -22.12
CA ARG A 30 -5.79 -1.84 -22.54
C ARG A 30 -6.81 -0.96 -21.81
N GLU A 31 -8.06 -1.40 -21.76
CA GLU A 31 -9.17 -0.59 -21.23
C GLU A 31 -9.09 -0.49 -19.70
N ILE A 32 -8.82 -1.60 -19.02
CA ILE A 32 -8.79 -1.68 -17.56
C ILE A 32 -7.41 -1.28 -17.02
N LEU A 33 -6.32 -1.82 -17.57
CA LEU A 33 -4.96 -1.62 -17.06
C LEU A 33 -4.07 -0.66 -17.87
N GLY A 34 -4.39 -0.40 -19.14
CA GLY A 34 -3.71 0.65 -19.91
C GLY A 34 -2.44 0.26 -20.61
N ARG A 35 -2.21 -1.04 -20.72
CA ARG A 35 -1.04 -1.62 -21.33
C ARG A 35 -1.47 -2.87 -22.08
N GLU A 36 -0.54 -3.46 -22.81
CA GLU A 36 -0.70 -4.80 -23.35
C GLU A 36 -0.45 -5.88 -22.27
N PRO A 37 -1.05 -7.07 -22.42
CA PRO A 37 -0.69 -8.23 -21.62
C PRO A 37 0.79 -8.58 -21.83
N ASP A 38 1.46 -9.02 -20.77
CA ASP A 38 2.71 -9.77 -20.91
C ASP A 38 2.43 -11.22 -21.33
N ALA A 39 3.47 -11.95 -21.73
CA ALA A 39 3.34 -13.32 -22.24
C ALA A 39 2.69 -14.28 -21.21
N GLY A 40 2.94 -14.08 -19.91
CA GLY A 40 2.35 -14.89 -18.84
C GLY A 40 0.87 -14.59 -18.61
N GLY A 41 0.52 -13.30 -18.58
CA GLY A 41 -0.86 -12.83 -18.47
C GLY A 41 -1.73 -13.27 -19.64
N MET A 42 -1.19 -13.20 -20.86
CA MET A 42 -1.86 -13.68 -22.07
C MET A 42 -2.17 -15.19 -21.97
N ALA A 43 -1.12 -15.99 -21.72
CA ALA A 43 -1.25 -17.45 -21.65
C ALA A 43 -2.22 -17.91 -20.57
N THR A 44 -2.26 -17.21 -19.43
CA THR A 44 -3.16 -17.53 -18.31
C THR A 44 -4.63 -17.41 -18.71
N TYR A 45 -5.02 -16.33 -19.38
CA TYR A 45 -6.42 -16.12 -19.76
C TYR A 45 -6.83 -16.89 -21.01
N GLN A 46 -5.90 -17.13 -21.95
CA GLN A 46 -6.13 -18.06 -23.07
C GLN A 46 -6.45 -19.46 -22.55
N LYS A 47 -5.66 -19.96 -21.58
CA LYS A 47 -5.92 -21.24 -20.93
C LYS A 47 -7.28 -21.27 -20.23
N LEU A 48 -7.63 -20.19 -19.52
CA LEU A 48 -8.91 -20.11 -18.83
C LEU A 48 -10.12 -20.12 -19.79
N ILE A 49 -10.00 -19.45 -20.95
CA ILE A 49 -11.02 -19.48 -22.01
C ILE A 49 -11.14 -20.90 -22.57
N ALA A 50 -10.02 -21.56 -22.85
CA ALA A 50 -10.01 -22.94 -23.35
C ALA A 50 -10.66 -23.93 -22.36
N GLU A 51 -10.43 -23.75 -21.06
CA GLU A 51 -10.93 -24.67 -20.02
C GLU A 51 -12.39 -24.41 -19.60
N ARG A 52 -12.85 -23.15 -19.60
CA ARG A 52 -14.14 -22.76 -18.99
C ARG A 52 -15.07 -21.98 -19.91
N GLY A 53 -14.65 -21.73 -21.14
CA GLY A 53 -15.38 -20.92 -22.11
C GLY A 53 -15.28 -19.42 -21.85
N LEU A 54 -15.49 -18.64 -22.91
CA LEU A 54 -15.34 -17.18 -22.92
C LEU A 54 -16.17 -16.45 -21.84
N PRO A 55 -17.45 -16.78 -21.57
CA PRO A 55 -18.25 -16.06 -20.57
C PRO A 55 -17.71 -16.18 -19.13
N MET A 56 -17.23 -17.37 -18.74
CA MET A 56 -16.65 -17.59 -17.40
C MET A 56 -15.26 -16.97 -17.29
N ALA A 57 -14.48 -17.01 -18.37
CA ALA A 57 -13.19 -16.33 -18.43
C ALA A 57 -13.35 -14.82 -18.33
N ILE A 58 -14.32 -14.20 -19.02
CA ILE A 58 -14.62 -12.76 -18.90
C ILE A 58 -14.95 -12.38 -17.45
N ARG A 59 -15.82 -13.14 -16.79
CA ARG A 59 -16.18 -12.88 -15.38
C ARG A 59 -14.97 -12.99 -14.45
N SER A 60 -14.10 -13.96 -14.70
CA SER A 60 -12.88 -14.19 -13.93
C SER A 60 -11.81 -13.14 -14.21
N MET A 61 -11.68 -12.68 -15.45
CA MET A 61 -10.84 -11.56 -15.87
C MET A 61 -11.30 -10.28 -15.18
N LEU A 62 -12.58 -9.89 -15.31
CA LEU A 62 -13.13 -8.72 -14.62
C LEU A 62 -12.80 -8.75 -13.13
N ARG A 63 -13.04 -9.89 -12.46
CA ARG A 63 -12.74 -10.04 -11.03
C ARG A 63 -11.24 -9.93 -10.74
N SER A 64 -10.39 -10.59 -11.53
CA SER A 64 -8.94 -10.61 -11.31
C SER A 64 -8.32 -9.24 -11.57
N PHE A 65 -8.72 -8.56 -12.64
CA PHE A 65 -8.27 -7.20 -12.94
C PHE A 65 -8.76 -6.22 -11.87
N THR A 66 -10.06 -6.19 -11.57
CA THR A 66 -10.60 -5.21 -10.59
C THR A 66 -10.11 -5.46 -9.17
N ALA A 67 -9.79 -6.71 -8.81
CA ALA A 67 -9.15 -7.04 -7.54
C ALA A 67 -7.63 -6.82 -7.54
N SER A 68 -7.00 -6.66 -8.69
CA SER A 68 -5.54 -6.53 -8.81
C SER A 68 -5.03 -5.22 -8.24
N ASN A 69 -3.82 -5.27 -7.67
CA ASN A 69 -3.09 -4.09 -7.23
C ASN A 69 -2.82 -3.13 -8.40
N GLU A 70 -2.67 -3.65 -9.61
CA GLU A 70 -2.39 -2.86 -10.80
C GLU A 70 -3.57 -1.97 -11.20
N TYR A 71 -4.78 -2.55 -11.30
CA TYR A 71 -5.99 -1.78 -11.55
C TYR A 71 -6.23 -0.75 -10.46
N ARG A 72 -6.06 -1.15 -9.18
CA ARG A 72 -6.18 -0.24 -8.04
C ARG A 72 -5.21 0.92 -8.14
N ASN A 73 -3.93 0.65 -8.36
CA ASN A 73 -2.91 1.70 -8.50
C ASN A 73 -3.23 2.64 -9.66
N ARG A 74 -3.83 2.12 -10.74
CA ARG A 74 -4.23 2.94 -11.89
C ARG A 74 -5.47 3.78 -11.63
N VAL A 75 -6.50 3.21 -11.01
CA VAL A 75 -7.70 3.95 -10.61
C VAL A 75 -7.34 5.01 -9.57
N LEU A 76 -6.41 4.71 -8.67
CA LEU A 76 -5.86 5.67 -7.72
C LEU A 76 -5.04 6.75 -8.42
N ALA A 77 -4.13 6.40 -9.34
CA ALA A 77 -3.37 7.37 -10.12
C ALA A 77 -4.29 8.27 -10.96
N ARG A 78 -5.33 7.71 -11.59
CA ARG A 78 -6.34 8.46 -12.33
C ARG A 78 -7.23 9.30 -11.41
N GLY A 79 -7.62 8.78 -10.25
CA GLY A 79 -8.39 9.50 -9.23
C GLY A 79 -7.62 10.71 -8.69
N VAL A 80 -6.34 10.51 -8.38
CA VAL A 80 -5.38 11.55 -7.96
C VAL A 80 -5.06 12.54 -9.08
N GLN A 81 -5.07 12.12 -10.35
CA GLN A 81 -4.95 13.03 -11.51
C GLN A 81 -6.25 13.79 -11.80
N SER A 82 -7.42 13.16 -11.60
CA SER A 82 -8.74 13.73 -11.89
C SER A 82 -9.21 14.71 -10.81
N VAL A 83 -8.80 14.48 -9.56
CA VAL A 83 -8.79 15.53 -8.55
C VAL A 83 -7.52 16.31 -8.84
N GLY A 84 -7.56 17.33 -9.70
CA GLY A 84 -6.42 18.20 -9.90
C GLY A 84 -6.01 18.83 -8.57
N LEU A 85 -5.14 18.14 -7.82
CA LEU A 85 -4.62 18.60 -6.55
C LEU A 85 -3.60 19.68 -6.88
N ALA A 86 -4.09 20.89 -7.13
CA ALA A 86 -3.25 22.07 -7.09
C ALA A 86 -2.46 21.99 -5.78
N GLN A 87 -1.13 22.00 -5.89
CA GLN A 87 -0.28 21.95 -4.71
C GLN A 87 -0.63 23.14 -3.83
N GLY A 88 -0.89 22.85 -2.55
CA GLY A 88 -1.15 23.88 -1.57
C GLY A 88 0.11 24.65 -1.22
N GLU A 89 -0.05 25.65 -0.37
CA GLU A 89 1.02 26.58 -0.01
C GLU A 89 1.59 26.31 1.38
N LYS A 90 1.09 25.28 2.11
CA LYS A 90 1.57 25.02 3.48
C LYS A 90 3.03 24.58 3.46
N THR A 91 3.82 25.27 4.27
CA THR A 91 5.23 24.98 4.51
C THR A 91 5.45 24.62 5.97
N VAL A 92 6.63 24.10 6.28
CA VAL A 92 7.05 23.78 7.65
C VAL A 92 8.28 24.61 7.97
N ASN A 93 8.16 25.52 8.94
CA ASN A 93 9.20 26.53 9.22
C ASN A 93 9.66 27.28 7.94
N GLY A 94 8.73 27.58 7.03
CA GLY A 94 9.03 28.22 5.75
C GLY A 94 9.64 27.30 4.68
N GLN A 95 9.93 26.03 4.99
CA GLN A 95 10.45 25.05 4.05
C GLN A 95 9.33 24.34 3.29
N LYS A 96 9.53 24.13 1.99
CA LYS A 96 8.71 23.21 1.20
C LYS A 96 8.98 21.77 1.66
N ILE A 97 8.01 20.89 1.42
CA ILE A 97 8.14 19.47 1.71
C ILE A 97 8.99 18.82 0.61
N GLU A 98 10.17 18.35 0.98
CA GLU A 98 11.08 17.60 0.09
C GLU A 98 10.88 16.08 0.23
N HIS A 99 10.41 15.64 1.40
CA HIS A 99 10.23 14.23 1.72
C HIS A 99 8.86 13.96 2.34
N VAL A 100 8.09 13.07 1.71
CA VAL A 100 6.86 12.51 2.30
C VAL A 100 7.17 11.09 2.76
N ILE A 101 7.02 10.84 4.06
CA ILE A 101 7.52 9.63 4.73
C ILE A 101 6.36 8.92 5.41
N SER A 102 6.15 7.65 5.09
CA SER A 102 5.15 6.86 5.80
C SER A 102 5.69 6.37 7.15
N LEU A 103 4.83 6.36 8.16
CA LEU A 103 5.12 5.81 9.49
C LEU A 103 4.04 4.79 9.85
N GLY A 104 4.29 3.50 9.63
CA GLY A 104 3.42 2.42 10.10
C GLY A 104 1.92 2.68 9.84
N THR A 105 0.99 2.12 10.60
CA THR A 105 1.11 0.86 11.39
C THR A 105 1.17 -0.38 10.48
N HIS A 106 0.94 -0.18 9.19
CA HIS A 106 0.91 -1.18 8.14
C HIS A 106 1.21 -0.50 6.78
N CYS A 107 1.27 -1.27 5.70
CA CYS A 107 1.77 -0.82 4.40
C CYS A 107 0.83 0.12 3.60
N GLN A 108 -0.34 0.50 4.14
CA GLN A 108 -1.32 1.30 3.41
C GLN A 108 -0.81 2.70 3.09
N ALA A 109 -0.30 3.43 4.10
CA ALA A 109 0.22 4.79 3.90
C ALA A 109 1.34 4.79 2.85
N SER A 110 2.29 3.87 2.98
CA SER A 110 3.37 3.62 2.03
C SER A 110 2.87 3.37 0.60
N SER A 111 1.81 2.57 0.45
CA SER A 111 1.22 2.24 -0.85
C SER A 111 0.50 3.43 -1.50
N ILE A 112 -0.28 4.19 -0.71
CA ILE A 112 -0.93 5.42 -1.18
C ILE A 112 0.12 6.43 -1.68
N LEU A 113 1.18 6.66 -0.91
CA LEU A 113 2.26 7.57 -1.30
C LEU A 113 3.00 7.10 -2.56
N LYS A 114 3.26 5.80 -2.69
CA LYS A 114 3.89 5.22 -3.88
C LYS A 114 3.02 5.42 -5.12
N SER A 115 1.73 5.13 -5.03
CA SER A 115 0.79 5.28 -6.16
C SER A 115 0.57 6.73 -6.56
N ALA A 116 0.80 7.68 -5.65
CA ALA A 116 0.79 9.11 -5.94
C ALA A 116 2.13 9.68 -6.46
N GLY A 117 3.18 8.85 -6.59
CA GLY A 117 4.51 9.32 -7.01
C GLY A 117 5.24 10.18 -5.97
N LEU A 118 4.78 10.19 -4.71
CA LEU A 118 5.35 11.00 -3.62
C LEU A 118 6.48 10.30 -2.86
N LYS A 119 6.84 9.09 -3.30
CA LYS A 119 7.73 8.19 -2.60
C LYS A 119 8.92 7.79 -3.48
N PRO A 120 9.99 8.61 -3.50
CA PRO A 120 11.18 8.34 -4.34
C PRO A 120 12.01 7.15 -3.84
N SER A 121 11.83 6.75 -2.58
CA SER A 121 12.61 5.69 -1.95
C SER A 121 11.84 5.00 -0.83
N SER A 122 12.30 3.82 -0.42
CA SER A 122 11.73 3.12 0.74
C SER A 122 12.43 3.51 2.05
N PHE A 123 11.64 3.63 3.11
CA PHE A 123 12.00 3.93 4.49
C PHE A 123 11.62 2.74 5.39
N PRO A 124 12.14 2.66 6.63
CA PRO A 124 12.02 1.45 7.43
C PRO A 124 10.57 1.05 7.68
N PHE A 125 9.68 2.01 7.95
CA PHE A 125 8.28 1.71 8.31
C PHE A 125 7.36 1.41 7.13
N ASP A 126 7.84 1.47 5.90
CA ASP A 126 7.01 1.27 4.71
C ASP A 126 6.49 -0.16 4.55
N TRP A 127 7.23 -1.11 5.11
CA TRP A 127 7.04 -2.56 4.97
C TRP A 127 6.96 -3.27 6.32
N LEU A 128 6.78 -2.51 7.40
CA LEU A 128 6.69 -3.03 8.75
C LEU A 128 5.27 -2.92 9.28
N PHE A 129 4.75 -4.03 9.82
CA PHE A 129 3.70 -3.93 10.82
C PHE A 129 4.30 -3.34 12.09
N SER A 130 3.65 -2.32 12.62
CA SER A 130 4.11 -1.56 13.77
C SER A 130 2.92 -0.98 14.53
N SER A 131 3.18 -0.45 15.71
CA SER A 131 2.26 0.40 16.48
C SER A 131 2.86 1.79 16.68
N PRO A 132 2.05 2.82 17.01
CA PRO A 132 2.56 4.15 17.35
C PRO A 132 3.68 4.08 18.41
N ARG A 133 3.50 3.26 19.44
CA ARG A 133 4.50 3.03 20.50
C ARG A 133 5.79 2.39 19.97
N SER A 134 5.71 1.41 19.09
CA SER A 134 6.92 0.81 18.49
C SER A 134 7.67 1.79 17.59
N VAL A 135 6.95 2.69 16.87
CA VAL A 135 7.57 3.76 16.07
C VAL A 135 8.33 4.72 16.98
N VAL A 136 7.70 5.18 18.07
CA VAL A 136 8.36 6.01 19.10
C VAL A 136 9.61 5.32 19.65
N HIS A 137 9.53 4.03 19.96
CA HIS A 137 10.68 3.27 20.45
C HIS A 137 11.82 3.18 19.42
N CYS A 138 11.50 2.89 18.16
CA CYS A 138 12.49 2.88 17.08
C CYS A 138 13.20 4.23 16.96
N LEU A 139 12.48 5.34 17.01
CA LEU A 139 13.06 6.68 16.95
C LEU A 139 13.97 6.96 18.16
N LYS A 140 13.50 6.64 19.38
CA LYS A 140 14.25 6.89 20.62
C LYS A 140 15.51 6.04 20.77
N THR A 141 15.52 4.84 20.20
CA THR A 141 16.66 3.92 20.27
C THR A 141 17.53 3.94 19.01
N ASP A 142 17.30 4.90 18.11
CA ASP A 142 17.91 4.97 16.79
C ASP A 142 17.94 3.59 16.11
N PHE A 143 16.78 2.93 16.09
CA PHE A 143 16.56 1.61 15.49
C PHE A 143 17.44 0.47 16.04
N GLY A 144 18.23 0.69 17.09
CA GLY A 144 19.20 -0.29 17.58
C GLY A 144 18.55 -1.62 17.97
N THR A 145 17.39 -1.57 18.62
CA THR A 145 16.62 -2.79 18.94
C THR A 145 16.01 -3.43 17.70
N LEU A 146 15.52 -2.63 16.74
CA LEU A 146 14.91 -3.14 15.51
C LEU A 146 15.93 -3.89 14.64
N LEU A 147 17.18 -3.43 14.61
CA LEU A 147 18.25 -4.02 13.82
C LEU A 147 18.98 -5.17 14.53
N ASP A 148 18.62 -5.48 15.78
CA ASP A 148 19.23 -6.58 16.53
C ASP A 148 18.67 -7.93 16.07
N ARG A 149 19.48 -8.63 15.27
CA ARG A 149 19.16 -9.94 14.67
C ARG A 149 18.72 -11.00 15.70
N LYS A 150 19.14 -10.89 16.96
CA LYS A 150 18.78 -11.90 17.99
C LYS A 150 17.28 -12.00 18.21
N TYR A 151 16.53 -10.95 17.86
CA TYR A 151 15.08 -10.92 18.00
C TYR A 151 14.31 -11.44 16.79
N TYR A 152 14.96 -11.74 15.66
CA TYR A 152 14.24 -12.18 14.47
C TYR A 152 13.83 -13.64 14.55
N ARG A 153 12.61 -13.92 14.14
CA ARG A 153 12.07 -15.28 14.03
C ARG A 153 11.39 -15.42 12.68
N SER A 154 11.96 -16.24 11.80
CA SER A 154 11.42 -16.46 10.46
C SER A 154 10.00 -17.03 10.52
N LEU A 155 9.15 -16.56 9.62
CA LEU A 155 7.81 -17.08 9.34
C LEU A 155 7.70 -17.59 7.90
N SER A 156 8.78 -17.49 7.13
CA SER A 156 8.85 -17.93 5.75
C SER A 156 8.57 -19.43 5.65
N GLY A 157 7.65 -19.82 4.77
CA GLY A 157 7.21 -21.21 4.61
C GLY A 157 6.19 -21.70 5.66
N ILE A 158 5.87 -20.89 6.68
CA ILE A 158 4.85 -21.22 7.69
C ILE A 158 3.53 -20.49 7.40
N ARG A 159 3.60 -19.30 6.77
CA ARG A 159 2.42 -18.50 6.45
C ARG A 159 1.55 -19.15 5.39
N LYS A 160 0.22 -19.08 5.57
CA LYS A 160 -0.76 -19.53 4.57
C LYS A 160 -0.63 -18.80 3.23
N SER A 161 -0.17 -17.54 3.24
CA SER A 161 0.05 -16.75 2.03
C SER A 161 1.26 -17.22 1.20
N GLY A 162 2.18 -17.99 1.80
CA GLY A 162 3.47 -18.33 1.18
C GLY A 162 4.45 -17.16 1.09
N GLU A 163 4.06 -15.94 1.48
CA GLU A 163 4.94 -14.76 1.43
C GLU A 163 6.05 -14.85 2.49
N PRO A 164 7.27 -14.38 2.17
CA PRO A 164 8.35 -14.29 3.14
C PRO A 164 8.01 -13.31 4.26
N GLY A 165 8.56 -13.55 5.44
CA GLY A 165 8.34 -12.67 6.57
C GLY A 165 8.99 -13.16 7.85
N ALA A 166 9.00 -12.29 8.85
CA ALA A 166 9.50 -12.61 10.18
C ALA A 166 8.75 -11.88 11.28
N ASN A 167 8.75 -12.49 12.46
CA ASN A 167 8.47 -11.82 13.71
C ASN A 167 9.71 -11.11 14.25
N HIS A 168 9.47 -10.07 15.04
CA HIS A 168 10.48 -9.48 15.91
C HIS A 168 10.07 -9.72 17.37
N GLN A 169 10.71 -10.69 18.03
CA GLN A 169 10.28 -11.21 19.32
C GLN A 169 10.14 -10.11 20.38
N TRP A 170 11.09 -9.17 20.45
CA TRP A 170 11.01 -8.08 21.42
C TRP A 170 9.80 -7.15 21.23
N TYR A 171 9.45 -6.78 19.99
CA TYR A 171 8.28 -5.93 19.72
C TYR A 171 6.96 -6.71 19.86
N LEU A 172 6.98 -8.02 19.60
CA LEU A 172 5.86 -8.92 19.89
C LEU A 172 5.59 -8.96 21.40
N ASP A 173 6.61 -9.21 22.21
CA ASP A 173 6.47 -9.34 23.66
C ASP A 173 6.13 -7.99 24.33
N THR A 174 6.73 -6.90 23.86
CA THR A 174 6.62 -5.58 24.50
C THR A 174 5.36 -4.83 24.05
N TYR A 175 4.97 -4.95 22.78
CA TYR A 175 3.88 -4.15 22.19
C TYR A 175 2.82 -4.97 21.46
N GLY A 176 2.92 -6.30 21.47
CA GLY A 176 1.97 -7.17 20.77
C GLY A 176 2.06 -7.08 19.24
N VAL A 177 3.14 -6.53 18.68
CA VAL A 177 3.29 -6.39 17.22
C VAL A 177 3.62 -7.75 16.61
N ARG A 178 2.61 -8.37 15.99
CA ARG A 178 2.74 -9.63 15.25
C ARG A 178 3.20 -9.38 13.83
N ASP A 179 3.95 -10.33 13.31
CA ASP A 179 4.39 -10.43 11.91
C ASP A 179 5.10 -9.15 11.42
N MET A 180 5.87 -8.50 12.30
CA MET A 180 6.46 -7.18 12.08
C MET A 180 7.06 -6.99 10.68
N PHE A 181 7.75 -8.00 10.13
CA PHE A 181 8.24 -7.97 8.76
C PHE A 181 7.23 -8.68 7.83
N ALA A 182 6.46 -7.88 7.09
CA ALA A 182 5.29 -8.35 6.33
C ALA A 182 5.67 -9.05 5.01
N HIS A 183 6.71 -8.61 4.31
CA HIS A 183 7.05 -9.10 2.96
C HIS A 183 8.54 -9.41 2.76
N ARG A 184 9.31 -9.44 3.86
CA ARG A 184 10.76 -9.67 3.88
C ARG A 184 11.13 -10.44 5.11
N ASP A 185 12.13 -11.29 5.00
CA ASP A 185 12.61 -12.10 6.11
C ASP A 185 14.05 -11.72 6.47
N PRO A 186 14.26 -10.77 7.40
CA PRO A 186 15.59 -10.31 7.79
C PRO A 186 16.40 -11.34 8.57
N THR A 187 15.90 -12.57 8.77
CA THR A 187 16.78 -13.69 9.15
C THR A 187 17.74 -14.06 8.02
N ARG A 188 17.41 -13.69 6.78
CA ARG A 188 18.25 -13.82 5.59
C ARG A 188 19.07 -12.54 5.38
N ASP A 189 20.35 -12.68 5.02
CA ASP A 189 21.26 -11.55 4.90
C ASP A 189 20.82 -10.50 3.87
N GLU A 190 20.24 -10.93 2.74
CA GLU A 190 19.75 -10.02 1.70
C GLU A 190 18.66 -9.06 2.23
N ASP A 191 17.67 -9.60 2.94
CA ASP A 191 16.55 -8.85 3.50
C ASP A 191 16.96 -8.05 4.74
N TYR A 192 17.91 -8.55 5.53
CA TYR A 192 18.54 -7.77 6.59
C TYR A 192 19.24 -6.54 6.02
N ASN A 193 20.10 -6.72 5.02
CA ASN A 193 20.84 -5.64 4.38
C ASN A 193 19.87 -4.64 3.73
N TYR A 194 18.74 -5.09 3.19
CA TYR A 194 17.67 -4.20 2.74
C TYR A 194 17.12 -3.33 3.89
N THR A 195 16.79 -3.94 5.02
CA THR A 195 16.29 -3.24 6.22
C THR A 195 17.30 -2.22 6.75
N VAL A 196 18.59 -2.58 6.80
CA VAL A 196 19.66 -1.66 7.19
C VAL A 196 19.72 -0.45 6.24
N ARG A 197 19.70 -0.68 4.92
CA ARG A 197 19.72 0.42 3.94
C ARG A 197 18.51 1.36 4.05
N THR A 198 17.32 0.85 4.38
CA THR A 198 16.15 1.72 4.57
C THR A 198 16.29 2.58 5.83
N VAL A 199 16.82 2.02 6.93
CA VAL A 199 17.13 2.76 8.16
C VAL A 199 18.21 3.82 7.91
N GLU A 200 19.31 3.48 7.24
CA GLU A 200 20.37 4.44 6.91
C GLU A 200 19.86 5.60 6.06
N ARG A 201 19.04 5.31 5.05
CA ARG A 201 18.41 6.35 4.23
C ARG A 201 17.50 7.24 5.07
N PHE A 202 16.70 6.65 5.96
CA PHE A 202 15.86 7.41 6.88
C PHE A 202 16.69 8.33 7.76
N ARG A 203 17.77 7.82 8.39
CA ARG A 203 18.70 8.64 9.18
C ARG A 203 19.26 9.83 8.39
N SER A 204 19.70 9.60 7.15
CA SER A 204 20.20 10.69 6.28
C SER A 204 19.14 11.75 6.03
N VAL A 205 17.88 11.35 5.79
CA VAL A 205 16.77 12.30 5.63
C VAL A 205 16.49 13.05 6.93
N MET A 206 16.44 12.36 8.08
CA MET A 206 16.20 12.97 9.40
C MET A 206 17.28 13.98 9.79
N ALA A 207 18.53 13.73 9.42
CA ALA A 207 19.64 14.65 9.66
C ALA A 207 19.64 15.87 8.72
N GLY A 208 18.96 15.77 7.57
CA GLY A 208 18.86 16.85 6.58
C GLY A 208 17.95 17.99 7.03
N ASN A 209 18.15 19.19 6.47
CA ASN A 209 17.34 20.37 6.80
C ASN A 209 16.09 20.54 5.93
N GLY A 210 15.87 19.69 4.92
CA GLY A 210 14.70 19.75 4.05
C GLY A 210 13.38 19.54 4.81
N GLY A 211 12.27 20.07 4.29
CA GLY A 211 10.95 19.88 4.91
C GLY A 211 10.48 18.43 4.81
N LYS A 212 9.96 17.88 5.90
CA LYS A 212 9.55 16.48 6.02
C LYS A 212 8.07 16.40 6.44
N LEU A 213 7.29 15.63 5.70
CA LEU A 213 5.90 15.34 6.02
C LEU A 213 5.76 13.86 6.37
N PHE A 214 5.46 13.58 7.63
CA PHE A 214 5.20 12.22 8.11
C PHE A 214 3.71 11.88 7.97
N VAL A 215 3.41 10.69 7.46
CA VAL A 215 2.02 10.22 7.28
C VAL A 215 1.85 8.88 8.01
N MET A 216 0.97 8.86 9.00
CA MET A 216 0.62 7.64 9.75
C MET A 216 -0.87 7.35 9.61
N ILE A 217 -1.20 6.13 9.19
CA ILE A 217 -2.58 5.62 9.19
C ILE A 217 -2.64 4.45 10.17
N ALA A 218 -3.43 4.61 11.23
CA ALA A 218 -3.61 3.61 12.26
C ALA A 218 -5.00 2.99 12.16
N ARG A 219 -5.04 1.65 12.13
CA ARG A 219 -6.29 0.88 12.16
C ARG A 219 -6.99 1.01 13.52
N PRO A 220 -8.30 0.69 13.62
CA PRO A 220 -9.07 0.83 14.86
C PRO A 220 -8.49 0.12 16.08
N GLN A 221 -7.73 -0.97 15.90
CA GLN A 221 -7.09 -1.68 17.02
C GLN A 221 -5.94 -0.92 17.69
N HIS A 222 -5.46 0.17 17.11
CA HIS A 222 -4.46 1.04 17.72
C HIS A 222 -5.12 2.30 18.27
N ASP A 223 -4.68 2.76 19.43
CA ASP A 223 -5.11 4.03 20.02
C ASP A 223 -4.11 5.14 19.66
N LEU A 224 -4.16 5.58 18.40
CA LEU A 224 -3.30 6.67 17.93
C LEU A 224 -3.65 7.99 18.63
N GLN A 225 -4.89 8.18 19.06
CA GLN A 225 -5.28 9.39 19.78
C GLN A 225 -4.55 9.51 21.11
N ALA A 226 -4.45 8.42 21.89
CA ALA A 226 -3.69 8.41 23.13
C ALA A 226 -2.17 8.58 22.89
N ASP A 227 -1.64 7.98 21.83
CA ASP A 227 -0.20 8.01 21.56
C ASP A 227 0.25 9.25 20.73
N PHE A 228 -0.67 10.06 20.18
CA PHE A 228 -0.39 11.13 19.21
C PHE A 228 0.71 12.10 19.67
N TYR A 229 0.59 12.65 20.88
CA TYR A 229 1.57 13.60 21.40
C TYR A 229 2.96 12.98 21.55
N SER A 230 3.03 11.70 21.94
CA SER A 230 4.31 10.99 22.08
C SER A 230 4.99 10.74 20.73
N VAL A 231 4.20 10.45 19.68
CA VAL A 231 4.71 10.29 18.31
C VAL A 231 5.21 11.63 17.77
N ALA A 232 4.38 12.67 17.87
CA ALA A 232 4.75 14.02 17.41
C ALA A 232 6.03 14.52 18.09
N GLN A 233 6.11 14.37 19.42
CA GLN A 233 7.31 14.75 20.18
C GLN A 233 8.54 13.94 19.78
N ALA A 234 8.42 12.63 19.57
CA ALA A 234 9.54 11.79 19.16
C ALA A 234 10.07 12.20 17.78
N ILE A 235 9.20 12.63 16.86
CA ILE A 235 9.60 13.15 15.55
C ILE A 235 10.31 14.51 15.69
N ASP A 236 9.74 15.46 16.44
CA ASP A 236 10.34 16.79 16.62
C ASP A 236 11.69 16.71 17.36
N GLN A 237 11.89 15.71 18.22
CA GLN A 237 13.18 15.43 18.84
C GLN A 237 14.20 14.80 17.88
N ALA A 238 13.74 14.09 16.86
CA ALA A 238 14.60 13.34 15.94
C ALA A 238 15.01 14.13 14.69
N THR A 239 14.30 15.22 14.33
CA THR A 239 14.58 16.01 13.13
C THR A 239 14.05 17.43 13.22
N SER A 240 14.65 18.35 12.48
CA SER A 240 14.06 19.67 12.19
C SER A 240 13.05 19.60 11.03
N ASN A 241 12.26 20.67 10.90
CA ASN A 241 11.35 20.93 9.77
C ASN A 241 10.38 19.79 9.47
N ALA A 242 9.78 19.25 10.53
CA ALA A 242 8.81 18.17 10.46
C ALA A 242 7.36 18.65 10.60
N ALA A 243 6.49 18.12 9.76
CA ALA A 243 5.04 18.12 9.93
C ALA A 243 4.53 16.68 9.93
N GLY A 244 3.32 16.49 10.44
CA GLY A 244 2.71 15.16 10.43
C GLY A 244 1.20 15.18 10.19
N ILE A 245 0.74 14.20 9.42
CA ILE A 245 -0.65 13.85 9.22
C ILE A 245 -0.86 12.47 9.85
N TYR A 246 -1.60 12.44 10.95
CA TYR A 246 -1.88 11.24 11.72
C TYR A 246 -3.36 10.93 11.59
N ILE A 247 -3.72 9.73 11.14
CA ILE A 247 -5.11 9.35 10.85
C ILE A 247 -5.46 8.13 11.67
N GLN A 248 -6.33 8.32 12.66
CA GLN A 248 -7.02 7.23 13.36
C GLN A 248 -8.20 6.77 12.48
N LEU A 249 -8.13 5.54 11.97
CA LEU A 249 -9.27 4.93 11.30
C LEU A 249 -10.33 4.49 12.30
N ARG A 250 -11.59 4.65 11.90
CA ARG A 250 -12.76 4.00 12.49
C ARG A 250 -13.19 2.83 11.61
N GLU A 251 -14.06 1.97 12.14
CA GLU A 251 -14.72 0.95 11.33
C GLU A 251 -15.39 1.59 10.10
N PRO A 252 -15.31 0.93 8.92
CA PRO A 252 -15.91 1.48 7.72
C PRO A 252 -17.43 1.58 7.86
N SER A 253 -18.02 2.65 7.34
CA SER A 253 -19.47 2.83 7.36
C SER A 253 -20.20 1.90 6.41
N ASN A 254 -19.49 1.27 5.46
CA ASN A 254 -20.03 0.46 4.35
C ASN A 254 -21.00 1.22 3.44
N THR A 255 -21.08 2.55 3.56
CA THR A 255 -21.89 3.44 2.72
C THR A 255 -21.14 4.75 2.46
N ALA A 256 -21.19 5.23 1.22
CA ALA A 256 -20.50 6.46 0.82
C ALA A 256 -21.01 7.71 1.58
N GLU A 257 -22.29 7.74 1.96
CA GLU A 257 -22.96 8.86 2.60
C GLU A 257 -22.47 9.14 4.03
N HIS A 258 -21.93 8.12 4.71
CA HIS A 258 -21.48 8.23 6.09
C HIS A 258 -19.97 8.42 6.22
N ARG A 259 -19.24 8.50 5.09
CA ARG A 259 -17.80 8.80 5.09
C ARG A 259 -17.54 10.16 5.73
N CYS A 260 -16.65 10.21 6.72
CA CYS A 260 -16.33 11.47 7.40
C CYS A 260 -14.89 11.51 7.87
N ILE A 261 -14.22 12.65 7.65
CA ILE A 261 -12.90 12.95 8.22
C ILE A 261 -12.99 14.23 9.04
N ARG A 262 -12.47 14.20 10.27
CA ARG A 262 -12.42 15.36 11.17
C ARG A 262 -11.07 15.49 11.84
N ARG A 263 -10.59 16.71 12.02
CA ARG A 263 -9.39 16.97 12.83
C ARG A 263 -9.75 16.88 14.31
N LEU A 264 -9.02 16.06 15.06
CA LEU A 264 -9.20 15.89 16.51
C LEU A 264 -8.34 16.86 17.31
N SER A 265 -7.06 16.99 16.95
CA SER A 265 -6.09 17.78 17.69
C SER A 265 -4.92 18.19 16.80
N SER A 266 -4.06 19.05 17.34
CA SER A 266 -2.81 19.47 16.71
C SER A 266 -1.72 19.71 17.74
N ASN A 267 -0.47 19.54 17.34
CA ASN A 267 0.72 19.89 18.11
C ASN A 267 1.76 20.51 17.16
N GLY A 268 1.91 21.84 17.16
CA GLY A 268 2.73 22.52 16.15
C GLY A 268 2.27 22.19 14.73
N TYR A 269 3.17 21.65 13.91
CA TYR A 269 2.91 21.24 12.52
C TYR A 269 2.32 19.81 12.39
N HIS A 270 2.03 19.15 13.50
CA HIS A 270 1.42 17.81 13.55
C HIS A 270 -0.08 17.92 13.73
N GLN A 271 -0.84 17.18 12.90
CA GLN A 271 -2.30 17.19 12.91
C GLN A 271 -2.84 15.76 13.02
N LEU A 272 -3.71 15.54 14.02
CA LEU A 272 -4.42 14.28 14.21
C LEU A 272 -5.83 14.39 13.63
N TYR A 273 -6.20 13.40 12.84
CA TYR A 273 -7.50 13.23 12.24
C TYR A 273 -8.12 11.91 12.70
N GLU A 274 -9.45 11.90 12.78
CA GLU A 274 -10.24 10.69 12.78
C GLU A 274 -10.89 10.55 11.41
N PHE A 275 -10.82 9.36 10.83
CA PHE A 275 -11.41 9.07 9.52
C PHE A 275 -12.27 7.81 9.60
N MET A 276 -13.56 7.97 9.27
CA MET A 276 -14.49 6.88 9.02
C MET A 276 -14.59 6.69 7.50
N PRO A 277 -13.92 5.68 6.92
CA PRO A 277 -13.97 5.43 5.49
C PRO A 277 -15.32 4.80 5.09
N ALA A 278 -15.68 4.92 3.82
CA ALA A 278 -16.85 4.21 3.30
C ALA A 278 -16.60 2.71 3.10
N SER A 279 -15.33 2.33 2.97
CA SER A 279 -14.93 0.99 2.56
C SER A 279 -13.76 0.45 3.38
N GLU A 280 -13.63 -0.88 3.40
CA GLU A 280 -12.52 -1.56 4.07
C GLU A 280 -11.17 -1.15 3.48
N GLU A 281 -10.15 -1.12 4.34
CA GLU A 281 -8.75 -1.08 3.92
C GLU A 281 -8.25 -2.50 3.64
N LEU A 282 -7.48 -2.66 2.56
CA LEU A 282 -6.99 -3.97 2.11
C LEU A 282 -5.47 -4.07 2.23
N GLY A 283 -4.87 -3.40 3.23
CA GLY A 283 -3.43 -3.32 3.45
C GLY A 283 -2.69 -2.39 2.48
N ILE A 284 -3.18 -2.20 1.25
CA ILE A 284 -2.52 -1.41 0.19
C ILE A 284 -3.28 -0.12 -0.17
N GLY A 285 -4.48 0.07 0.38
CA GLY A 285 -5.38 1.17 0.05
C GLY A 285 -6.82 0.83 0.45
N PHE A 286 -7.72 1.82 0.33
CA PHE A 286 -9.15 1.58 0.51
C PHE A 286 -9.78 1.01 -0.77
N HIS A 287 -10.83 0.20 -0.62
CA HIS A 287 -11.57 -0.34 -1.76
C HIS A 287 -12.24 0.76 -2.60
N ASP A 288 -12.77 1.81 -1.97
CA ASP A 288 -13.32 2.98 -2.64
C ASP A 288 -12.21 4.02 -2.92
N PRO A 289 -12.00 4.45 -4.18
CA PRO A 289 -10.97 5.41 -4.53
C PRO A 289 -11.16 6.79 -3.88
N VAL A 290 -12.37 7.17 -3.49
CA VAL A 290 -12.62 8.46 -2.82
C VAL A 290 -12.03 8.48 -1.41
N ASP A 291 -12.03 7.35 -0.69
CA ASP A 291 -11.37 7.26 0.63
C ASP A 291 -9.87 7.57 0.50
N ASN A 292 -9.21 7.06 -0.55
CA ASN A 292 -7.82 7.36 -0.83
C ASN A 292 -7.62 8.84 -1.23
N ALA A 293 -8.53 9.40 -2.03
CA ALA A 293 -8.49 10.81 -2.42
C ALA A 293 -8.60 11.76 -1.21
N ILE A 294 -9.33 11.39 -0.16
CA ILE A 294 -9.41 12.17 1.08
C ILE A 294 -8.04 12.24 1.78
N VAL A 295 -7.34 11.11 1.90
CA VAL A 295 -5.98 11.10 2.46
C VAL A 295 -5.05 11.97 1.63
N MET A 296 -5.11 11.83 0.30
CA MET A 296 -4.31 12.63 -0.62
C MET A 296 -4.61 14.13 -0.55
N ARG A 297 -5.87 14.52 -0.34
CA ARG A 297 -6.27 15.91 -0.12
C ARG A 297 -5.62 16.53 1.12
N LEU A 298 -5.32 15.75 2.17
CA LEU A 298 -4.60 16.28 3.32
C LEU A 298 -3.14 16.58 2.98
N ILE A 299 -2.50 15.66 2.25
CA ILE A 299 -1.11 15.78 1.82
C ILE A 299 -0.95 16.95 0.83
N SER A 300 -1.88 17.11 -0.11
CA SER A 300 -1.82 18.14 -1.13
C SER A 300 -1.94 19.56 -0.61
N GLN A 301 -2.31 19.77 0.65
CA GLN A 301 -2.34 21.11 1.25
C GLN A 301 -0.93 21.71 1.40
N TYR A 302 0.10 20.87 1.34
CA TYR A 302 1.49 21.27 1.47
C TYR A 302 2.13 21.61 0.13
N ALA A 303 3.05 22.58 0.15
CA ALA A 303 3.92 22.88 -0.97
C ALA A 303 4.99 21.79 -1.06
N ILE A 304 4.84 20.87 -2.01
CA ILE A 304 5.72 19.71 -2.17
C ILE A 304 6.70 19.97 -3.32
N ASP A 305 8.01 19.93 -3.03
CA ASP A 305 9.02 20.02 -4.09
C ASP A 305 9.08 18.68 -4.84
N THR A 306 8.62 18.67 -6.09
CA THR A 306 8.62 17.48 -6.94
C THR A 306 9.99 17.18 -7.54
N ARG A 307 11.00 18.05 -7.35
CA ARG A 307 12.35 17.85 -7.89
C ARG A 307 13.17 16.80 -7.14
N SER A 308 12.77 16.43 -5.92
CA SER A 308 13.34 15.33 -5.14
C SER A 308 12.64 13.98 -5.41
N ALA A 309 11.63 13.95 -6.29
CA ALA A 309 10.84 12.76 -6.60
C ALA A 309 11.33 11.96 -7.82
N PHE A 310 12.41 12.38 -8.49
CA PHE A 310 12.98 11.75 -9.69
C PHE A 310 14.47 11.48 -9.54
#